data_AF-A0A7X8U3L6-F1
#
_entry.id   AF-A0A7X8U3L6-F1
#
_cell.length_a   1.000
_cell.length_b   1.000
_cell.length_c   1.000
_cell.angle_alpha   90.00
_cell.angle_beta   90.00
_cell.angle_gamma   90.00
#
_symmetry.space_group_name_H-M   'P 1'
#
loop_
_entity.id
_entity.type
_entity.pdbx_description
1 polymer ?
#
loop_
_entity_poly.entity_id
_entity_poly.type
_entity_poly.pdbx_seq_one_letter_code
_entity_poly.pdbx_strand_id
1 'polypeptide(L)'
;MYWDKAGEENTDQTIEAAMKRARELKIRHIVVASCSGASALKMAGKGFDLTCVTHHVGFAGPGVDEMSEEMRQRLAGMGIKVLTTTHLMAGIDRAARLQFGGVYPAEIVAQTLRMFGQGVKVAVEIACMAKDAGLIPHDAEIVSIGGTAEGVDAAIVVLPAHSNKFFESQIREIICMPRNKAR
;
A
#
# COMPACT_ATOMS: atom_id res chain seq x y z
N MET A 1 -8.29 -8.27 -13.46
CA MET A 1 -8.10 -7.31 -14.57
C MET A 1 -6.61 -7.06 -14.75
N TYR A 2 -6.11 -6.85 -15.96
CA TYR A 2 -4.68 -6.62 -16.18
C TYR A 2 -4.45 -5.36 -17.00
N TRP A 3 -3.60 -4.46 -16.49
CA TRP A 3 -3.17 -3.27 -17.23
C TRP A 3 -2.07 -3.64 -18.22
N ASP A 4 -1.91 -2.89 -19.30
CA ASP A 4 -0.87 -3.21 -20.29
C ASP A 4 0.54 -3.04 -19.69
N LYS A 5 0.76 -1.93 -18.95
CA LYS A 5 2.04 -1.58 -18.32
C LYS A 5 1.84 -0.98 -16.92
N ALA A 6 2.92 -0.95 -16.14
CA ALA A 6 2.94 -0.38 -14.79
C ALA A 6 3.03 1.15 -14.83
N GLY A 7 2.46 1.83 -13.84
CA GLY A 7 2.56 3.29 -13.72
C GLY A 7 1.26 4.01 -13.34
N GLU A 8 1.40 5.32 -13.17
CA GLU A 8 0.38 6.23 -12.65
C GLU A 8 -0.87 6.34 -13.54
N GLU A 9 -0.76 6.06 -14.84
CA GLU A 9 -1.87 6.14 -15.79
C GLU A 9 -3.01 5.18 -15.43
N ASN A 10 -2.71 4.15 -14.63
CA ASN A 10 -3.68 3.16 -14.17
C ASN A 10 -4.41 3.58 -12.89
N THR A 11 -4.08 4.73 -12.30
CA THR A 11 -4.56 5.16 -10.97
C THR A 11 -6.08 5.17 -10.87
N ASP A 12 -6.75 5.85 -11.79
CA ASP A 12 -8.20 6.03 -11.70
C ASP A 12 -8.94 4.72 -11.90
N GLN A 13 -8.51 3.92 -12.89
CA GLN A 13 -9.09 2.60 -13.16
C GLN A 13 -8.81 1.59 -12.04
N THR A 14 -7.64 1.67 -11.39
CA THR A 14 -7.28 0.84 -10.23
C THR A 14 -8.17 1.18 -9.04
N ILE A 15 -8.35 2.47 -8.74
CA ILE A 15 -9.25 2.92 -7.66
C ILE A 15 -10.68 2.47 -7.94
N GLU A 16 -11.17 2.63 -9.16
CA GLU A 16 -12.52 2.24 -9.55
C GLU A 16 -12.72 0.72 -9.39
N ALA A 17 -11.81 -0.10 -9.93
CA ALA A 17 -11.87 -1.55 -9.83
C ALA A 17 -11.83 -2.02 -8.37
N ALA A 18 -10.93 -1.44 -7.55
CA ALA A 18 -10.80 -1.74 -6.14
C ALA A 18 -12.10 -1.43 -5.37
N MET A 19 -12.68 -0.25 -5.57
CA MET A 19 -13.93 0.15 -4.91
C MET A 19 -15.12 -0.67 -5.37
N LYS A 20 -15.22 -0.96 -6.68
CA LYS A 20 -16.26 -1.84 -7.20
C LYS A 20 -16.20 -3.20 -6.52
N ARG A 21 -15.01 -3.81 -6.47
CA ARG A 21 -14.85 -5.12 -5.84
C ARG A 21 -15.12 -5.08 -4.32
N ALA A 22 -14.70 -4.03 -3.64
CA ALA A 22 -15.02 -3.83 -2.23
C ALA A 22 -16.54 -3.80 -1.98
N ARG A 23 -17.33 -3.14 -2.85
CA ARG A 23 -18.80 -3.14 -2.74
C ARG A 23 -19.39 -4.53 -2.97
N GLU A 24 -18.93 -5.24 -4.00
CA GLU A 24 -19.40 -6.60 -4.32
C GLU A 24 -19.19 -7.57 -3.15
N LEU A 25 -18.03 -7.48 -2.49
CA LEU A 25 -17.68 -8.32 -1.34
C LEU A 25 -18.16 -7.77 0.00
N LYS A 26 -18.80 -6.59 0.01
CA LYS A 26 -19.21 -5.87 1.23
C LYS A 26 -18.04 -5.60 2.19
N ILE A 27 -16.85 -5.38 1.64
CA ILE A 27 -15.65 -4.97 2.37
C ILE A 27 -15.68 -3.47 2.57
N ARG A 28 -15.58 -3.04 3.83
CA ARG A 28 -15.69 -1.62 4.22
C ARG A 28 -14.35 -0.87 4.28
N HIS A 29 -13.28 -1.58 4.63
CA HIS A 29 -11.97 -0.98 4.89
C HIS A 29 -11.08 -1.08 3.65
N ILE A 30 -10.48 0.05 3.28
CA ILE A 30 -9.52 0.12 2.19
C ILE A 30 -8.23 0.79 2.68
N VAL A 31 -7.10 0.13 2.39
CA VAL A 31 -5.76 0.67 2.62
C VAL A 31 -5.17 1.08 1.27
N VAL A 32 -4.58 2.27 1.19
CA VAL A 32 -4.01 2.80 -0.06
C VAL A 32 -2.64 3.42 0.18
N ALA A 33 -1.67 3.09 -0.67
CA ALA A 33 -0.38 3.76 -0.70
C ALA A 33 -0.51 5.12 -1.39
N SER A 34 -0.02 6.18 -0.73
CA SER A 34 -0.04 7.53 -1.31
C SER A 34 0.99 8.45 -0.64
N CYS A 35 2.17 8.60 -1.23
CA CYS A 35 3.27 9.39 -0.65
C CYS A 35 2.88 10.86 -0.46
N SER A 36 2.34 11.49 -1.49
CA SER A 36 1.88 12.89 -1.46
C SER A 36 0.43 13.08 -0.99
N GLY A 37 -0.31 11.99 -0.74
CA GLY A 37 -1.75 12.03 -0.45
C GLY A 37 -2.69 12.11 -1.66
N ALA A 38 -2.18 12.33 -2.88
CA ALA A 38 -3.01 12.51 -4.08
C ALA A 38 -3.92 11.30 -4.40
N SER A 39 -3.42 10.07 -4.32
CA SER A 39 -4.22 8.86 -4.59
C SER A 39 -5.30 8.66 -3.53
N ALA A 40 -4.99 8.90 -2.26
CA ALA A 40 -5.97 8.80 -1.17
C ALA A 40 -7.08 9.86 -1.32
N LEU A 41 -6.72 11.08 -1.72
CA LEU A 41 -7.67 12.17 -1.93
C LEU A 41 -8.73 11.84 -2.99
N LYS A 42 -8.35 11.14 -4.08
CA LYS A 42 -9.27 10.66 -5.13
C LYS A 42 -10.34 9.67 -4.60
N MET A 43 -10.13 9.12 -3.41
CA MET A 43 -11.00 8.13 -2.78
C MET A 43 -11.93 8.73 -1.71
N ALA A 44 -11.67 9.98 -1.29
CA ALA A 44 -12.42 10.66 -0.26
C ALA A 44 -13.94 10.72 -0.55
N GLY A 45 -14.75 10.56 0.49
CA GLY A 45 -16.22 10.68 0.38
C GLY A 45 -16.92 9.55 -0.39
N LYS A 46 -16.21 8.47 -0.79
CA LYS A 46 -16.80 7.38 -1.58
C LYS A 46 -17.44 6.25 -0.76
N GLY A 47 -17.63 6.47 0.55
CA GLY A 47 -18.35 5.56 1.45
C GLY A 47 -17.54 4.38 1.99
N PHE A 48 -16.21 4.53 2.09
CA PHE A 48 -15.31 3.53 2.66
C PHE A 48 -14.51 4.10 3.83
N ASP A 49 -14.10 3.22 4.74
CA ASP A 49 -13.20 3.59 5.83
C ASP A 49 -11.76 3.49 5.30
N LEU A 50 -11.16 4.65 5.00
CA LEU A 50 -9.87 4.73 4.32
C LEU A 50 -8.70 4.88 5.29
N THR A 51 -7.65 4.11 5.02
CA THR A 51 -6.32 4.29 5.62
C THR A 51 -5.30 4.58 4.53
N CYS A 52 -4.77 5.78 4.52
CA CYS A 52 -3.67 6.20 3.67
C CYS A 52 -2.35 5.86 4.34
N VAL A 53 -1.51 5.04 3.69
CA VAL A 53 -0.15 4.76 4.15
C VAL A 53 0.82 5.54 3.27
N THR A 54 1.62 6.41 3.90
CA THR A 54 2.67 7.19 3.24
C THR A 54 4.05 6.65 3.60
N HIS A 55 5.08 7.16 2.93
CA HIS A 55 6.46 6.86 3.27
C HIS A 55 6.80 7.32 4.68
N HIS A 56 7.74 6.62 5.33
CA HIS A 56 8.31 7.11 6.58
C HIS A 56 9.03 8.45 6.36
N VAL A 57 8.97 9.35 7.35
CA VAL A 57 9.82 10.54 7.36
C VAL A 57 11.28 10.11 7.23
N GLY A 58 12.04 10.78 6.36
CA GLY A 58 13.41 10.37 6.06
C GLY A 58 13.60 9.62 4.76
N PHE A 59 12.52 9.17 4.08
CA PHE A 59 12.64 8.35 2.86
C PHE A 59 13.26 9.13 1.69
N ALA A 60 12.75 10.32 1.39
CA ALA A 60 13.30 11.22 0.36
C ALA A 60 14.59 11.94 0.80
N GLY A 61 14.85 12.00 2.11
CA GLY A 61 16.02 12.64 2.71
C GLY A 61 15.81 12.88 4.22
N PRO A 62 16.87 13.09 5.02
CA PRO A 62 16.77 13.23 6.47
C PRO A 62 15.76 14.30 6.91
N GLY A 63 14.76 13.91 7.71
CA GLY A 63 13.71 14.80 8.20
C GLY A 63 12.67 15.23 7.15
N VAL A 64 12.79 14.79 5.89
CA VAL A 64 11.85 15.13 4.82
C VAL A 64 10.60 14.26 4.94
N ASP A 65 9.45 14.92 5.00
CA ASP A 65 8.12 14.33 4.87
C ASP A 65 7.57 14.68 3.49
N GLU A 66 7.26 13.67 2.68
CA GLU A 66 6.75 13.85 1.31
C GLU A 66 5.28 14.30 1.29
N MET A 67 4.55 14.13 2.41
CA MET A 67 3.18 14.62 2.55
C MET A 67 3.18 15.92 3.35
N SER A 68 2.79 17.01 2.70
CA SER A 68 2.67 18.31 3.37
C SER A 68 1.69 18.27 4.53
N GLU A 69 1.93 19.11 5.55
CA GLU A 69 1.03 19.25 6.70
C GLU A 69 -0.39 19.66 6.27
N GLU A 70 -0.51 20.54 5.27
CA GLU A 70 -1.79 20.93 4.68
C GLU A 70 -2.54 19.72 4.10
N MET A 71 -1.87 18.83 3.37
CA MET A 71 -2.48 17.62 2.83
C MET A 71 -2.89 16.65 3.95
N ARG A 72 -2.06 16.49 4.99
CA ARG A 72 -2.38 15.66 6.16
C ARG A 72 -3.67 16.13 6.84
N GLN A 73 -3.76 17.44 7.11
CA GLN A 73 -4.95 18.04 7.70
C GLN A 73 -6.17 17.90 6.80
N ARG A 74 -6.00 18.07 5.49
CA ARG A 74 -7.07 17.89 4.51
C ARG A 74 -7.61 16.45 4.50
N LEU A 75 -6.73 15.45 4.46
CA LEU A 75 -7.12 14.04 4.49
C LEU A 75 -7.80 13.67 5.82
N ALA A 76 -7.24 14.12 6.94
CA ALA A 76 -7.81 13.91 8.27
C ALA A 76 -9.20 14.56 8.41
N GLY A 77 -9.38 15.78 7.90
CA GLY A 77 -10.66 16.48 7.86
C GLY A 77 -11.73 15.78 7.01
N MET A 78 -11.30 14.91 6.08
CA MET A 78 -12.18 14.03 5.30
C MET A 78 -12.38 12.64 5.95
N GLY A 79 -11.89 12.44 7.17
CA GLY A 79 -11.99 11.17 7.91
C GLY A 79 -11.03 10.08 7.44
N ILE A 80 -10.02 10.42 6.63
CA ILE A 80 -9.01 9.47 6.16
C ILE A 80 -7.90 9.37 7.20
N LYS A 81 -7.65 8.16 7.71
CA LYS A 81 -6.54 7.90 8.62
C LYS A 81 -5.23 7.94 7.85
N VAL A 82 -4.23 8.67 8.33
CA VAL A 82 -2.89 8.72 7.71
C VAL A 82 -1.89 7.98 8.59
N LEU A 83 -1.19 7.00 8.02
CA LEU A 83 -0.14 6.24 8.67
C LEU A 83 1.22 6.58 8.07
N THR A 84 2.13 7.01 8.93
CA THR A 84 3.54 7.22 8.62
C THR A 84 4.35 6.31 9.53
N THR A 85 4.98 5.28 8.98
CA THR A 85 5.79 4.32 9.75
C THR A 85 6.82 3.63 8.87
N THR A 86 7.79 2.95 9.49
CA THR A 86 8.84 2.20 8.80
C THR A 86 8.25 1.17 7.84
N HIS A 87 8.80 1.09 6.62
CA HIS A 87 8.39 0.06 5.65
C HIS A 87 8.75 -1.32 6.18
N LEU A 88 7.74 -2.17 6.36
CA LEU A 88 7.87 -3.49 6.96
C LEU A 88 8.89 -4.37 6.24
N MET A 89 8.87 -4.42 4.89
CA MET A 89 9.76 -5.27 4.11
C MET A 89 11.09 -4.57 3.76
N ALA A 90 11.53 -3.64 4.62
CA ALA A 90 12.80 -2.95 4.49
C ALA A 90 13.46 -2.80 5.86
N GLY A 91 12.83 -2.09 6.80
CA GLY A 91 13.32 -1.95 8.18
C GLY A 91 14.84 -1.78 8.32
N ILE A 92 15.41 -2.51 9.28
CA ILE A 92 16.86 -2.55 9.51
C ILE A 92 17.62 -3.29 8.38
N ASP A 93 16.97 -4.23 7.69
CA ASP A 93 17.55 -4.96 6.56
C ASP A 93 18.04 -4.01 5.45
N ARG A 94 17.29 -2.92 5.21
CA ARG A 94 17.72 -1.87 4.26
C ARG A 94 19.01 -1.19 4.72
N ALA A 95 19.13 -0.87 6.01
CA ALA A 95 20.34 -0.26 6.55
C ALA A 95 21.53 -1.23 6.42
N ALA A 96 21.31 -2.51 6.72
CA ALA A 96 22.33 -3.55 6.57
C ALA A 96 22.80 -3.67 5.11
N ARG A 97 21.87 -3.72 4.15
CA ARG A 97 22.21 -3.75 2.71
C ARG A 97 23.00 -2.53 2.26
N LEU A 98 22.62 -1.32 2.69
CA LEU A 98 23.33 -0.10 2.29
C LEU A 98 24.74 -0.01 2.88
N GLN A 99 24.92 -0.48 4.11
CA GLN A 99 26.20 -0.41 4.82
C GLN A 99 27.16 -1.55 4.43
N PHE A 100 26.65 -2.77 4.31
CA PHE A 100 27.46 -4.00 4.19
C PHE A 100 27.26 -4.73 2.86
N GLY A 101 26.33 -4.30 2.02
CA GLY A 101 25.92 -5.04 0.82
C GLY A 101 25.08 -6.28 1.14
N GLY A 102 24.84 -7.13 0.14
CA GLY A 102 24.12 -8.40 0.30
C GLY A 102 22.60 -8.32 0.11
N VAL A 103 21.90 -9.40 0.49
CA VAL A 103 20.44 -9.55 0.41
C VAL A 103 19.93 -10.15 1.71
N TYR A 104 18.93 -9.51 2.33
CA TYR A 104 18.43 -9.84 3.67
C TYR A 104 16.97 -10.30 3.64
N PRO A 105 16.49 -11.07 4.63
CA PRO A 105 15.20 -11.76 4.57
C PRO A 105 14.00 -10.89 4.18
N ALA A 106 13.86 -9.68 4.75
CA ALA A 106 12.75 -8.79 4.44
C ALA A 106 12.77 -8.34 2.97
N GLU A 107 13.97 -8.05 2.45
CA GLU A 107 14.14 -7.67 1.05
C GLU A 107 13.98 -8.88 0.10
N ILE A 108 14.31 -10.10 0.51
CA ILE A 108 14.01 -11.32 -0.27
C ILE A 108 12.49 -11.45 -0.47
N VAL A 109 11.71 -11.36 0.62
CA VAL A 109 10.25 -11.39 0.56
C VAL A 109 9.70 -10.29 -0.35
N ALA A 110 10.23 -9.07 -0.22
CA ALA A 110 9.85 -7.95 -1.09
C ALA A 110 10.14 -8.26 -2.57
N GLN A 111 11.31 -8.80 -2.90
CA GLN A 111 11.66 -9.16 -4.28
C GLN A 111 10.79 -10.29 -4.83
N THR A 112 10.44 -11.29 -4.01
CA THR A 112 9.50 -12.34 -4.40
C THR A 112 8.13 -11.76 -4.73
N LEU A 113 7.58 -10.86 -3.90
CA LEU A 113 6.30 -10.22 -4.20
C LEU A 113 6.36 -9.31 -5.44
N ARG A 114 7.51 -8.68 -5.70
CA ARG A 114 7.73 -7.88 -6.92
C ARG A 114 7.68 -8.68 -8.22
N MET A 115 7.72 -10.02 -8.16
CA MET A 115 7.40 -10.86 -9.33
C MET A 115 5.97 -10.60 -9.84
N PHE A 116 5.06 -10.17 -8.96
CA PHE A 116 3.71 -9.71 -9.30
C PHE A 116 3.63 -8.20 -9.62
N GLY A 117 4.75 -7.47 -9.58
CA GLY A 117 4.83 -6.02 -9.74
C GLY A 117 5.08 -5.26 -8.43
N GLN A 118 5.55 -4.02 -8.52
CA GLN A 118 5.78 -3.18 -7.33
C GLN A 118 4.48 -2.94 -6.56
N GLY A 119 3.38 -2.65 -7.27
CA GLY A 119 2.09 -2.39 -6.66
C GLY A 119 1.57 -3.53 -5.76
N VAL A 120 1.71 -4.80 -6.18
CA VAL A 120 1.29 -5.94 -5.35
C VAL A 120 2.15 -6.07 -4.10
N LYS A 121 3.48 -5.93 -4.22
CA LYS A 121 4.37 -5.89 -3.05
C LYS A 121 3.95 -4.80 -2.07
N VAL A 122 3.73 -3.58 -2.58
CA VAL A 122 3.33 -2.44 -1.76
C VAL A 122 1.99 -2.71 -1.08
N ALA A 123 1.00 -3.22 -1.81
CA ALA A 123 -0.31 -3.54 -1.26
C ALA A 123 -0.24 -4.57 -0.11
N VAL A 124 0.62 -5.58 -0.19
CA VAL A 124 0.84 -6.54 0.92
C VAL A 124 1.52 -5.86 2.12
N GLU A 125 2.53 -5.02 1.85
CA GLU A 125 3.30 -4.33 2.90
C GLU A 125 2.44 -3.36 3.71
N ILE A 126 1.70 -2.48 3.04
CA ILE A 126 0.88 -1.45 3.71
C ILE A 126 -0.30 -2.06 4.48
N ALA A 127 -0.82 -3.21 4.04
CA ALA A 127 -1.90 -3.92 4.73
C ALA A 127 -1.42 -4.41 6.11
N CYS A 128 -0.22 -4.99 6.17
CA CYS A 128 0.38 -5.44 7.43
C CYS A 128 0.75 -4.25 8.32
N MET A 129 1.33 -3.18 7.76
CA MET A 129 1.65 -1.95 8.50
C MET A 129 0.38 -1.32 9.12
N ALA A 130 -0.71 -1.24 8.36
CA ALA A 130 -1.99 -0.73 8.85
C ALA A 130 -2.59 -1.62 9.95
N LYS A 131 -2.43 -2.95 9.85
CA LYS A 131 -2.86 -3.90 10.88
C LYS A 131 -2.06 -3.73 12.17
N ASP A 132 -0.73 -3.62 12.08
CA ASP A 132 0.13 -3.39 13.24
C ASP A 132 -0.16 -2.08 13.95
N ALA A 133 -0.55 -1.04 13.21
CA ALA A 133 -0.95 0.24 13.76
C ALA A 133 -2.39 0.26 14.33
N GLY A 134 -3.14 -0.85 14.24
CA GLY A 134 -4.53 -0.92 14.72
C GLY A 134 -5.51 -0.05 13.92
N LEU A 135 -5.18 0.31 12.68
CA LEU A 135 -6.01 1.20 11.86
C LEU A 135 -7.10 0.48 11.07
N ILE A 136 -6.97 -0.84 10.92
CA ILE A 136 -7.92 -1.75 10.29
C ILE A 136 -8.35 -2.85 11.28
N PRO A 137 -9.49 -3.54 11.05
CA PRO A 137 -9.96 -4.60 11.95
C PRO A 137 -9.00 -5.80 12.02
N HIS A 138 -9.03 -6.52 13.15
CA HIS A 138 -8.16 -7.68 13.36
C HIS A 138 -8.52 -8.86 12.44
N ASP A 139 -9.79 -9.25 12.38
CA ASP A 139 -10.26 -10.46 11.67
C ASP A 139 -11.19 -10.12 10.50
N ALA A 140 -10.74 -9.24 9.61
CA ALA A 140 -11.50 -8.88 8.41
C ALA A 140 -10.63 -8.85 7.17
N GLU A 141 -11.23 -9.27 6.05
CA GLU A 141 -10.67 -8.98 4.74
C GLU A 141 -10.76 -7.48 4.47
N ILE A 142 -9.71 -6.96 3.85
CA ILE A 142 -9.64 -5.57 3.39
C ILE A 142 -9.27 -5.54 1.92
N VAL A 143 -9.53 -4.40 1.28
CA VAL A 143 -8.90 -4.10 -0.02
C VAL A 143 -7.63 -3.29 0.25
N SER A 144 -6.52 -3.70 -0.36
CA SER A 144 -5.25 -2.97 -0.28
C SER A 144 -4.79 -2.58 -1.68
N ILE A 145 -4.35 -1.32 -1.83
CA ILE A 145 -4.04 -0.70 -3.12
C ILE A 145 -2.61 -0.15 -3.08
N GLY A 146 -1.79 -0.60 -4.03
CA GLY A 146 -0.39 -0.19 -4.18
C GLY A 146 -0.08 0.27 -5.60
N GLY A 147 1.10 0.83 -5.79
CA GLY A 147 1.53 1.39 -7.08
C GLY A 147 2.99 1.15 -7.43
N THR A 148 3.34 1.56 -8.65
CA THR A 148 4.70 1.55 -9.17
C THR A 148 5.17 2.98 -9.39
N ALA A 149 6.20 3.41 -8.67
CA ALA A 149 6.77 4.76 -8.67
C ALA A 149 5.79 5.86 -8.24
N GLU A 150 4.80 6.18 -9.07
CA GLU A 150 3.78 7.19 -8.82
C GLU A 150 2.38 6.61 -9.08
N GLY A 151 1.37 7.18 -8.41
CA GLY A 151 0.00 6.68 -8.50
C GLY A 151 -0.17 5.27 -7.92
N VAL A 152 -1.23 4.59 -8.35
CA VAL A 152 -1.53 3.20 -7.98
C VAL A 152 -1.89 2.37 -9.21
N ASP A 153 -1.40 1.14 -9.27
CA ASP A 153 -1.57 0.26 -10.43
C ASP A 153 -1.92 -1.19 -10.05
N ALA A 154 -2.04 -1.50 -8.76
CA ALA A 154 -2.45 -2.81 -8.30
C ALA A 154 -3.39 -2.72 -7.10
N ALA A 155 -4.37 -3.62 -7.05
CA ALA A 155 -5.26 -3.77 -5.90
C ALA A 155 -5.52 -5.25 -5.62
N ILE A 156 -5.53 -5.60 -4.33
CA ILE A 156 -5.75 -6.96 -3.85
C ILE A 156 -6.82 -6.98 -2.76
N VAL A 157 -7.52 -8.10 -2.63
CA VAL A 157 -8.25 -8.45 -1.41
C VAL A 157 -7.28 -9.25 -0.54
N VAL A 158 -7.11 -8.86 0.71
CA VAL A 158 -6.15 -9.48 1.62
C VAL A 158 -6.73 -9.61 3.01
N LEU A 159 -6.45 -10.75 3.66
CA LEU A 159 -6.55 -10.92 5.10
C LEU A 159 -5.14 -10.76 5.67
N PRO A 160 -4.74 -9.56 6.12
CA PRO A 160 -3.39 -9.34 6.61
C PRO A 160 -3.20 -9.99 7.97
N ALA A 161 -1.99 -10.45 8.27
CA ALA A 161 -1.55 -10.79 9.62
C ALA A 161 -0.72 -9.63 10.21
N HIS A 162 -0.40 -9.73 11.49
CA HIS A 162 0.60 -8.84 12.11
C HIS A 162 2.01 -9.16 11.59
N SER A 163 2.92 -8.20 11.60
CA SER A 163 4.28 -8.38 11.06
C SER A 163 5.05 -9.54 11.68
N ASN A 164 4.92 -9.77 12.98
CA ASN A 164 5.54 -10.91 13.67
C ASN A 164 5.00 -12.28 13.21
N LYS A 165 3.87 -12.30 12.49
CA LYS A 165 3.20 -13.46 11.91
C LYS A 165 2.98 -13.26 10.41
N PHE A 166 3.86 -12.50 9.74
CA PHE A 166 3.67 -12.03 8.37
C PHE A 166 3.18 -13.11 7.39
N PHE A 167 3.75 -14.32 7.46
CA PHE A 167 3.41 -15.44 6.56
C PHE A 167 2.03 -16.07 6.81
N GLU A 168 1.31 -15.67 7.87
CA GLU A 168 -0.11 -16.02 8.07
C GLU A 168 -1.04 -15.13 7.21
N SER A 169 -0.52 -14.05 6.60
CA SER A 169 -1.28 -13.19 5.70
C SER A 169 -1.73 -13.95 4.45
N GLN A 170 -2.96 -13.72 4.02
CA GLN A 170 -3.55 -14.40 2.86
C GLN A 170 -4.01 -13.39 1.82
N ILE A 171 -3.37 -13.41 0.65
CA ILE A 171 -3.87 -12.72 -0.54
C ILE A 171 -5.05 -13.54 -1.05
N ARG A 172 -6.26 -13.01 -0.91
CA ARG A 172 -7.51 -13.69 -1.30
C ARG A 172 -7.76 -13.56 -2.79
N GLU A 173 -7.56 -12.35 -3.32
CA GLU A 173 -7.82 -12.03 -4.71
C GLU A 173 -6.84 -10.98 -5.21
N ILE A 174 -6.47 -11.09 -6.49
CA ILE A 174 -5.82 -9.99 -7.22
C ILE A 174 -6.90 -9.34 -8.09
N ILE A 175 -7.31 -8.14 -7.72
CA ILE A 175 -8.38 -7.40 -8.40
C ILE A 175 -7.85 -6.89 -9.75
N CYS A 176 -6.72 -6.20 -9.68
CA CYS A 176 -5.98 -5.72 -10.82
C CYS A 176 -4.48 -5.66 -10.52
N MET A 177 -3.68 -5.79 -11.57
CA MET A 177 -2.25 -5.52 -11.56
C MET A 177 -1.75 -5.29 -13.01
N PRO A 178 -0.59 -4.68 -13.24
CA PRO A 178 -0.01 -4.59 -14.57
C PRO A 178 0.29 -5.98 -15.13
N ARG A 179 0.19 -6.19 -16.43
CA ARG A 179 0.67 -7.40 -17.12
C ARG A 179 2.17 -7.31 -17.31
N ASN A 180 2.64 -6.21 -17.92
CA ASN A 180 4.05 -5.88 -17.98
C ASN A 180 4.47 -5.09 -16.72
N LYS A 181 5.46 -5.61 -16.00
CA LYS A 181 5.94 -5.06 -14.72
C LYS A 181 7.16 -4.15 -14.90
N ALA A 182 7.70 -4.08 -16.11
CA ALA A 182 8.82 -3.20 -16.41
C ALA A 182 8.37 -1.74 -16.33
N ARG A 183 9.26 -0.91 -15.79
CA ARG A 183 9.20 0.55 -15.93
C ARG A 183 10.03 0.95 -17.13
#